data_AF-A0A933QHN4-F1
#
_entry.id   AF-A0A933QHN4-F1
#
_cell.length_a   1.000
_cell.length_b   1.000
_cell.length_c   1.000
_cell.angle_alpha   90.00
_cell.angle_beta   90.00
_cell.angle_gamma   90.00
#
_symmetry.space_group_name_H-M   'P 1'
#
loop_
_entity.id
_entity.type
_entity.pdbx_description
1 polymer ?
#
loop_
_entity_poly.entity_id
_entity_poly.type
_entity_poly.pdbx_seq_one_letter_code
_entity_poly.pdbx_strand_id
1 'polypeptide(L)'
;MTDCSDAGRGERRLTVIHVRQYEGDAEVMFVESARIYRLPRRNPAYASVLDVLHAAVASGRPVMVRFDAPNGEQIEWAGETRNGD
;
A
#
# COMPACT_ATOMS: atom_id res chain seq x y z
N MET A 1 20.52 27.05 7.43
CA MET A 1 19.09 26.98 7.78
C MET A 1 18.44 26.16 6.68
N THR A 2 18.48 24.84 6.82
CA THR A 2 17.98 23.93 5.80
C THR A 2 16.48 23.87 5.95
N ASP A 3 15.82 24.34 4.90
CA ASP A 3 14.38 24.41 4.72
C ASP A 3 13.71 23.05 4.99
N CYS A 4 12.60 23.12 5.73
CA CYS A 4 11.70 22.01 5.96
C CYS A 4 11.12 21.56 4.62
N SER A 5 11.38 20.33 4.21
CA SER A 5 10.50 19.63 3.28
C SER A 5 10.05 18.35 3.96
N ASP A 6 8.93 18.49 4.65
CA ASP A 6 7.95 17.48 4.97
C ASP A 6 7.60 16.67 3.70
N ALA A 7 8.51 15.78 3.28
CA ALA A 7 8.25 14.79 2.26
C ALA A 7 7.42 13.69 2.94
N GLY A 8 6.11 13.97 3.06
CA GLY A 8 5.10 13.14 3.71
C GLY A 8 5.38 11.65 3.52
N ARG A 9 5.55 10.98 4.66
CA ARG A 9 5.84 9.54 4.91
C ARG A 9 5.53 8.54 3.78
N GLY A 10 6.17 8.59 2.62
CA GLY A 10 6.05 7.55 1.58
C GLY A 10 4.62 7.08 1.25
N GLU A 11 3.60 7.92 1.51
CA GLU A 11 2.19 7.58 1.41
C GLU A 11 1.68 7.96 0.03
N ARG A 12 1.04 7.02 -0.65
CA ARG A 12 0.55 7.20 -2.02
C ARG A 12 -0.86 6.65 -2.13
N ARG A 13 -1.71 7.41 -2.80
CA ARG A 13 -3.03 6.94 -3.22
C ARG A 13 -2.86 6.07 -4.45
N LEU A 14 -3.15 4.77 -4.32
CA LEU A 14 -2.96 3.77 -5.36
C LEU A 14 -4.18 2.87 -5.52
N THR A 15 -4.46 2.43 -6.74
CA THR A 15 -5.59 1.57 -7.06
C THR A 15 -5.12 0.13 -7.20
N VAL A 16 -5.56 -0.75 -6.29
CA VAL A 16 -5.16 -2.16 -6.32
C VAL A 16 -5.88 -2.88 -7.44
N ILE A 17 -5.14 -3.55 -8.32
CA ILE A 17 -5.72 -4.39 -9.38
C ILE A 17 -5.65 -5.86 -9.05
N HIS A 18 -4.65 -6.26 -8.27
CA HIS A 18 -4.36 -7.67 -8.07
C HIS A 18 -3.58 -7.88 -6.78
N VAL A 19 -3.96 -8.93 -6.05
CA VAL A 19 -3.29 -9.38 -4.82
C VAL A 19 -3.07 -10.88 -4.91
N ARG A 20 -1.82 -11.33 -4.78
CA ARG A 20 -1.47 -12.76 -4.63
C ARG A 20 -0.85 -12.99 -3.27
N GLN A 21 -1.26 -14.07 -2.61
CA GLN A 21 -0.72 -14.46 -1.31
C GLN A 21 0.22 -15.64 -1.49
N TYR A 22 1.38 -15.57 -0.84
CA TYR A 22 2.35 -16.65 -0.72
C TYR A 22 2.57 -16.95 0.78
N GLU A 23 3.33 -18.01 1.06
CA GLU A 23 3.58 -18.47 2.44
C GLU A 23 4.29 -17.39 3.29
N GLY A 24 5.19 -16.61 2.68
CA GLY A 24 6.02 -15.59 3.37
C GLY A 24 5.63 -14.12 3.14
N ASP A 25 4.91 -13.83 2.05
CA ASP A 25 4.56 -12.46 1.66
C ASP A 25 3.33 -12.44 0.73
N ALA A 26 2.73 -11.28 0.55
CA ALA A 26 1.73 -11.05 -0.48
C ALA A 26 2.27 -10.09 -1.53
N GLU A 27 2.09 -10.43 -2.80
CA GLU A 27 2.37 -9.56 -3.94
C GLU A 27 1.14 -8.72 -4.26
N VAL A 28 1.36 -7.44 -4.49
CA VAL A 28 0.33 -6.44 -4.74
C VAL A 28 0.70 -5.64 -5.98
N MET A 29 -0.23 -5.54 -6.92
CA MET A 29 -0.06 -4.71 -8.12
C MET A 29 -1.07 -3.56 -8.09
N PHE A 30 -0.62 -2.40 -8.55
CA PHE A 30 -1.45 -1.19 -8.64
C PHE A 30 -1.58 -0.73 -10.09
N VAL A 31 -2.69 -0.06 -10.43
CA VAL A 31 -2.90 0.49 -11.80
C VAL A 31 -1.78 1.48 -12.16
N GLU A 32 -1.42 2.34 -11.21
CA GLU A 32 -0.50 3.46 -11.40
C GLU A 32 0.95 3.01 -11.54
N SER A 33 1.25 1.74 -11.28
CA SER A 33 2.61 1.21 -11.30
C SER A 33 2.60 -0.20 -11.88
N ALA A 34 3.26 -0.38 -13.03
CA ALA A 34 3.54 -1.71 -13.59
C ALA A 34 4.58 -2.51 -12.76
N ARG A 35 4.68 -2.23 -11.46
CA ARG A 35 5.60 -2.85 -10.50
C ARG A 35 4.81 -3.77 -9.57
N ILE A 36 5.52 -4.78 -9.06
CA ILE A 36 5.01 -5.69 -8.05
C ILE A 36 5.54 -5.21 -6.70
N TYR A 37 4.63 -4.90 -5.79
CA TYR A 37 4.96 -4.53 -4.42
C TYR A 37 4.74 -5.72 -3.50
N ARG A 38 5.47 -5.76 -2.39
CA ARG A 38 5.45 -6.91 -1.46
C ARG A 38 4.97 -6.46 -0.10
N LEU A 39 4.01 -7.19 0.45
CA LEU A 39 3.55 -7.05 1.83
C LEU A 39 4.11 -8.24 2.62
N PRO A 40 5.20 -8.07 3.38
CA PRO A 40 5.84 -9.19 4.06
C PRO A 40 5.01 -9.67 5.25
N ARG A 41 4.87 -10.99 5.46
CA ARG A 41 4.05 -11.57 6.53
C ARG A 41 4.52 -11.24 7.95
N ARG A 42 5.80 -10.87 8.10
CA ARG A 42 6.37 -10.33 9.35
C ARG A 42 5.81 -8.96 9.74
N ASN A 43 5.14 -8.25 8.81
CA ASN A 43 4.54 -6.97 9.10
C ASN A 43 3.39 -7.18 10.11
N PRO A 44 3.40 -6.51 11.28
CA PRO A 44 2.33 -6.65 12.27
C PRO A 44 0.96 -6.23 11.73
N ALA A 45 0.91 -5.35 10.72
CA ALA A 45 -0.31 -4.94 10.06
C ALA A 45 -0.72 -5.85 8.88
N TYR A 46 0.02 -6.93 8.59
CA TYR A 46 -0.17 -7.78 7.40
C TYR A 46 -1.63 -8.15 7.17
N ALA A 47 -2.31 -8.70 8.18
CA ALA A 47 -3.68 -9.17 8.04
C ALA A 47 -4.66 -8.04 7.73
N SER A 48 -4.55 -6.92 8.45
CA SER A 48 -5.42 -5.75 8.25
C SER A 48 -5.16 -5.07 6.91
N VAL A 49 -3.90 -4.93 6.51
CA VAL A 49 -3.51 -4.36 5.21
C VAL A 49 -4.04 -5.24 4.09
N LEU A 50 -3.86 -6.56 4.19
CA LEU A 50 -4.32 -7.51 3.18
C LEU A 50 -5.84 -7.48 3.01
N ASP A 51 -6.60 -7.39 4.11
CA ASP A 51 -8.06 -7.26 4.07
C ASP A 51 -8.51 -6.00 3.32
N VAL A 52 -7.89 -4.85 3.63
CA VAL A 52 -8.12 -3.58 2.92
C VAL A 52 -7.81 -3.70 1.44
N LEU A 53 -6.67 -4.31 1.08
CA LEU A 53 -6.27 -4.48 -0.31
C LEU A 53 -7.25 -5.38 -1.08
N HIS A 54 -7.74 -6.47 -0.47
CA HIS A 54 -8.76 -7.32 -1.09
C HIS A 54 -10.10 -6.58 -1.27
N ALA A 55 -10.53 -5.82 -0.26
CA ALA A 55 -11.73 -4.99 -0.37
C ALA A 55 -11.59 -3.91 -1.45
N ALA A 56 -10.39 -3.33 -1.60
CA ALA A 56 -10.09 -2.36 -2.64
C ALA A 56 -10.15 -2.97 -4.05
N VAL A 57 -9.64 -4.19 -4.24
CA VAL A 57 -9.76 -4.93 -5.51
C VAL A 57 -11.22 -5.17 -5.86
N ALA A 58 -12.02 -5.64 -4.90
CA ALA A 58 -13.44 -5.92 -5.13
C ALA A 58 -14.27 -4.66 -5.42
N SER A 59 -13.90 -3.52 -4.83
CA SER A 59 -14.62 -2.24 -5.00
C SER A 59 -14.06 -1.36 -6.12
N GLY A 60 -12.87 -1.68 -6.65
CA GLY A 60 -12.17 -0.88 -7.65
C GLY A 60 -11.78 0.52 -7.14
N ARG A 61 -11.71 0.72 -5.82
CA ARG A 61 -11.43 2.03 -5.21
C ARG A 61 -9.95 2.18 -4.89
N PRO A 62 -9.40 3.40 -5.03
CA PRO A 62 -8.04 3.68 -4.59
C PRO A 62 -7.94 3.63 -3.06
N VAL A 63 -6.82 3.14 -2.56
CA VAL A 63 -6.44 3.10 -1.15
C VAL A 63 -5.20 3.93 -0.90
N MET A 64 -5.03 4.37 0.34
CA MET A 64 -3.77 4.97 0.77
C MET A 64 -2.81 3.84 1.13
N VAL A 65 -1.61 3.87 0.56
CA VAL A 65 -0.56 2.88 0.78
C VAL A 65 0.69 3.58 1.24
N ARG A 66 1.29 3.08 2.32
CA ARG A 66 2.60 3.53 2.80
C ARG A 66 3.66 2.47 2.53
N PHE A 67 4.77 2.92 1.95
CA PHE A 67 5.95 2.10 1.71
C PHE A 67 7.02 2.30 2.79
N ASP A 68 7.90 1.31 2.94
CA ASP A 68 9.02 1.33 3.88
C ASP A 68 10.03 2.46 3.58
N ALA A 69 10.12 2.84 2.30
CA ALA A 69 10.98 3.87 1.78
C ALA A 69 10.24 4.66 0.69
N PRO A 70 10.64 5.92 0.40
CA PRO A 70 9.99 6.75 -0.61
C PRO A 70 9.97 6.13 -2.02
N ASN A 71 10.91 5.24 -2.33
CA ASN A 71 10.96 4.46 -3.56
C ASN A 71 10.98 2.95 -3.27
N GLY A 72 10.53 2.56 -2.08
CA GLY A 72 10.51 1.18 -1.61
C GLY A 72 9.47 0.35 -2.35
N GLU A 73 9.70 -0.95 -2.33
CA GLU A 73 8.81 -1.94 -2.92
C GLU A 73 8.02 -2.69 -1.84
N GLN A 74 8.28 -2.41 -0.55
CA GLN A 74 7.62 -3.07 0.57
C GLN A 74 6.50 -2.21 1.14
N ILE A 75 5.31 -2.79 1.23
CA ILE A 75 4.15 -2.15 1.84
C ILE A 75 4.26 -2.31 3.35
N GLU A 76 4.27 -1.18 4.05
CA GLU A 76 4.19 -1.15 5.51
C GLU A 76 2.75 -1.03 6.00
N TRP A 77 1.92 -0.30 5.26
CA TRP A 77 0.55 -0.03 5.68
C TRP A 77 -0.34 0.26 4.47
N ALA A 78 -1.62 -0.10 4.55
CA ALA A 78 -2.65 0.39 3.65
C ALA A 78 -3.94 0.63 4.43
N GLY A 79 -4.70 1.61 3.97
CA GLY A 79 -6.00 1.95 4.53
C GLY A 79 -6.87 2.64 3.50
N GLU A 80 -8.16 2.69 3.78
CA GLU A 80 -9.10 3.41 2.94
C GLU A 80 -8.73 4.89 2.89
N THR A 81 -8.86 5.50 1.70
CA THR A 81 -8.83 6.96 1.61
C THR A 81 -10.09 7.46 2.32
N ARG A 82 -9.96 7.96 3.55
CA ARG A 82 -11.06 8.66 4.22
C ARG A 82 -11.35 9.94 3.45
N ASN A 83 -12.16 9.83 2.40
CA ASN A 83 -12.87 10.97 1.84
C ASN A 83 -14.11 11.18 2.72
N GLY A 84 -13.93 11.90 3.82
CA GLY A 84 -14.96 12.71 4.44
C GLY A 84 -14.35 14.10 4.55
N ASP A 85 -14.94 15.15 3.99
CA ASP A 85 -16.35 15.56 4.01
C ASP A 85 -16.73 16.25 2.68
#